data_AF-A0A7S3AJU5-F1
#
_entry.id   AF-A0A7S3AJU5-F1
#
_cell.length_a   1.000
_cell.length_b   1.000
_cell.length_c   1.000
_cell.angle_alpha   90.00
_cell.angle_beta   90.00
_cell.angle_gamma   90.00
#
_symmetry.space_group_name_H-M   'P 1'
#
loop_
_entity.id
_entity.type
_entity.pdbx_description
1 polymer ?
#
loop_
_entity_poly.entity_id
_entity_poly.type
_entity_poly.pdbx_seq_one_letter_code
_entity_poly.pdbx_strand_id
1 'polypeptide(L)'
;MDVNAILGVIPTVTDGDHVKSQFYFTQYYAGYGFFGTLSTLTTDTMYQVESAMRATFSVVGAPVALPKSILLNGEGWTYLPCPYHTGRGLQVALPTGVSFMDEDQVKSQFVFATFYVGWGWFGTLTDLQPGAGYMLKVHGYGGLATFEI
;
A
#
# COMPACT_ATOMS: atom_id res chain seq x y z
N MET A 1 -8.96 -3.39 12.40
CA MET A 1 -8.91 -2.57 13.62
C MET A 1 -9.62 -1.25 13.36
N ASP A 2 -10.32 -0.68 14.35
CA ASP A 2 -11.04 0.58 14.16
C ASP A 2 -10.09 1.75 13.81
N VAL A 3 -10.52 2.64 12.91
CA VAL A 3 -9.69 3.73 12.41
C VAL A 3 -9.42 4.80 13.46
N ASN A 4 -10.39 5.09 14.33
CA ASN A 4 -10.23 6.08 15.40
C ASN A 4 -9.29 5.55 16.50
N ALA A 5 -9.35 4.24 16.78
CA ALA A 5 -8.44 3.60 17.73
C ALA A 5 -6.96 3.65 17.30
N ILE A 6 -6.68 3.73 15.99
CA ILE A 6 -5.30 3.74 15.46
C ILE A 6 -4.83 5.14 15.11
N LEU A 7 -5.64 5.89 14.34
CA LEU A 7 -5.22 7.19 13.81
C LEU A 7 -5.64 8.33 14.71
N GLY A 8 -6.74 8.19 15.44
CA GLY A 8 -7.25 9.24 16.34
C GLY A 8 -6.35 9.54 17.53
N VAL A 9 -5.36 8.68 17.80
CA VAL A 9 -4.38 8.87 18.88
C VAL A 9 -3.11 9.61 18.44
N ILE A 10 -2.99 9.95 17.15
CA ILE A 10 -1.85 10.71 16.64
C ILE A 10 -2.01 12.17 17.11
N PRO A 11 -1.06 12.74 17.89
CA PRO A 11 -1.24 14.05 18.52
C PRO A 11 -1.41 15.24 17.56
N THR A 12 -0.97 15.08 16.32
CA THR A 12 -0.96 16.12 15.29
C THR A 12 -2.15 16.07 14.35
N VAL A 13 -3.08 15.13 14.57
CA VAL A 13 -4.27 15.02 13.71
C VAL A 13 -5.15 16.26 13.88
N THR A 14 -5.56 16.81 12.75
CA THR A 14 -6.33 18.06 12.68
C THR A 14 -7.39 17.97 11.60
N ASP A 15 -8.34 18.92 11.61
CA ASP A 15 -9.35 19.06 10.56
C ASP A 15 -8.71 19.11 9.17
N GLY A 16 -9.24 18.30 8.27
CA GLY A 16 -8.76 18.17 6.89
C GLY A 16 -7.78 17.03 6.66
N ASP A 17 -7.25 16.40 7.71
CA ASP A 17 -6.49 15.16 7.59
C ASP A 17 -7.39 14.07 7.04
N HIS A 18 -6.93 13.38 5.99
CA HIS A 18 -7.70 12.33 5.35
C HIS A 18 -6.88 11.09 5.07
N VAL A 19 -7.54 9.94 5.14
CA VAL A 19 -6.95 8.64 4.83
C VAL A 19 -7.83 7.92 3.84
N LYS A 20 -7.21 7.33 2.82
CA LYS A 20 -7.92 6.52 1.83
C LYS A 20 -7.24 5.19 1.58
N SER A 21 -8.06 4.19 1.33
CA SER A 21 -7.70 2.95 0.65
C SER A 21 -8.05 3.09 -0.84
N GLN A 22 -7.93 1.99 -1.59
CA GLN A 22 -8.34 1.97 -3.00
C GLN A 22 -9.83 2.29 -3.20
N PHE A 23 -10.70 1.94 -2.25
CA PHE A 23 -12.17 2.03 -2.41
C PHE A 23 -12.88 2.86 -1.36
N TYR A 24 -12.22 3.15 -0.23
CA TYR A 24 -12.83 3.82 0.92
C TYR A 24 -11.97 4.97 1.41
N PHE A 25 -12.59 5.94 2.05
CA PHE A 25 -11.90 7.09 2.64
C PHE A 25 -12.50 7.48 3.98
N THR A 26 -11.73 8.21 4.78
CA THR A 26 -12.17 8.84 6.02
C THR A 26 -11.47 10.19 6.17
N GLN A 27 -12.13 11.13 6.84
CA GLN A 27 -11.60 12.46 7.13
C GLN A 27 -11.76 12.76 8.62
N TYR A 28 -10.77 13.41 9.21
CA TYR A 28 -10.85 13.85 10.59
C TYR A 28 -11.71 15.11 10.74
N TYR A 29 -12.58 15.08 11.75
CA TYR A 29 -13.39 16.21 12.21
C TYR A 29 -13.16 16.43 13.72
N ALA A 30 -12.76 17.63 14.11
CA ALA A 30 -12.42 18.01 15.46
C ALA A 30 -13.62 17.82 16.39
N GLY A 31 -13.37 17.16 17.52
CA GLY A 31 -14.42 16.81 18.49
C GLY A 31 -15.27 15.59 18.12
N TYR A 32 -15.06 14.97 16.95
CA TYR A 32 -15.74 13.75 16.53
C TYR A 32 -14.77 12.60 16.23
N GLY A 33 -13.70 12.86 15.49
CA GLY A 33 -12.74 11.87 15.02
C GLY A 33 -12.79 11.65 13.50
N PHE A 34 -12.16 10.58 13.05
CA PHE A 34 -12.21 10.11 11.66
C PHE A 34 -13.61 9.59 11.32
N PHE A 35 -14.24 10.18 10.31
CA PHE A 35 -15.56 9.82 9.79
C PHE A 35 -15.54 9.65 8.27
N GLY A 36 -16.14 8.57 7.78
CA GLY A 36 -16.22 8.25 6.36
C GLY A 36 -16.54 6.79 6.10
N THR A 37 -16.34 6.35 4.85
CA THR A 37 -16.59 4.96 4.44
C THR A 37 -15.49 3.99 4.88
N LEU A 38 -14.28 4.51 5.20
CA LEU A 38 -13.19 3.74 5.77
C LEU A 38 -13.29 3.76 7.30
N SER A 39 -13.87 2.73 7.88
CA SER A 39 -14.00 2.57 9.34
C SER A 39 -12.94 1.65 9.96
N THR A 40 -12.24 0.84 9.14
CA THR A 40 -11.27 -0.14 9.63
C THR A 40 -9.98 -0.17 8.84
N LEU A 41 -8.88 -0.36 9.57
CA LEU A 41 -7.54 -0.61 9.02
C LEU A 41 -7.17 -2.09 9.17
N THR A 42 -6.60 -2.66 8.10
CA THR A 42 -6.09 -4.04 8.06
C THR A 42 -4.64 -4.05 7.59
N THR A 43 -3.95 -5.17 7.78
CA THR A 43 -2.57 -5.34 7.29
C THR A 43 -2.52 -5.85 5.85
N ASP A 44 -3.68 -5.99 5.20
CA ASP A 44 -3.85 -6.48 3.83
C ASP A 44 -4.06 -5.34 2.82
N THR A 45 -4.24 -4.12 3.32
CA THR A 45 -4.62 -2.96 2.53
C THR A 45 -3.55 -1.89 2.65
N MET A 46 -3.23 -1.24 1.54
CA MET A 46 -2.42 -0.04 1.52
C MET A 46 -3.30 1.20 1.70
N TYR A 47 -2.84 2.12 2.54
CA TYR A 47 -3.51 3.37 2.83
C TYR A 47 -2.63 4.54 2.44
N GLN A 48 -3.25 5.56 1.84
CA GLN A 48 -2.63 6.86 1.62
C GLN A 48 -3.15 7.82 2.68
N VAL A 49 -2.22 8.49 3.34
CA VAL A 49 -2.50 9.48 4.38
C VAL A 49 -2.10 10.85 3.84
N GLU A 50 -3.03 11.79 3.88
CA GLU A 50 -2.76 13.21 3.69
C GLU A 50 -2.98 13.89 5.04
N SER A 51 -1.96 14.59 5.51
CA SER A 51 -2.04 15.35 6.76
C SER A 51 -1.68 16.81 6.50
N ALA A 52 -2.43 17.71 7.11
CA ALA A 52 -2.23 19.15 7.02
C ALA A 52 -0.94 19.61 7.72
N MET A 53 -0.44 18.80 8.66
CA MET A 53 0.81 19.07 9.37
C MET A 53 1.77 17.89 9.25
N ARG A 54 3.07 18.17 9.25
CA ARG A 54 4.08 17.11 9.28
C ARG A 54 3.94 16.33 10.59
N ALA A 55 3.72 15.03 10.46
CA ALA A 55 3.55 14.11 11.58
C ALA A 55 4.47 12.90 11.43
N THR A 56 4.76 12.25 12.55
CA THR A 56 5.34 10.90 12.55
C THR A 56 4.26 9.93 12.99
N PHE A 57 4.05 8.88 12.20
CA PHE A 57 3.14 7.80 12.52
C PHE A 57 3.94 6.54 12.83
N SER A 58 3.73 5.97 14.01
CA SER A 58 4.37 4.73 14.45
C SER A 58 3.29 3.78 14.92
N VAL A 59 3.33 2.55 14.40
CA VAL A 59 2.42 1.47 14.80
C VAL A 59 3.27 0.29 15.24
N VAL A 60 2.96 -0.25 16.41
CA VAL A 60 3.55 -1.50 16.90
C VAL A 60 2.47 -2.57 16.81
N GLY A 61 2.82 -3.72 16.25
CA GLY A 61 1.90 -4.84 16.08
C GLY A 61 2.64 -6.16 15.92
N ALA A 62 1.88 -7.24 15.87
CA ALA A 62 2.43 -8.55 15.53
C ALA A 62 2.89 -8.58 14.07
N PRO A 63 3.96 -9.32 13.74
CA PRO A 63 4.40 -9.47 12.36
C PRO A 63 3.32 -10.11 11.49
N VAL A 64 3.19 -9.63 10.25
CA VAL A 64 2.25 -10.22 9.28
C VAL A 64 2.73 -11.61 8.87
N ALA A 65 1.83 -12.58 8.88
CA ALA A 65 2.10 -13.92 8.36
C ALA A 65 2.06 -13.92 6.82
N LEU A 66 3.02 -14.61 6.20
CA LEU A 66 3.09 -14.90 4.78
C LEU A 66 3.00 -16.42 4.56
N PRO A 67 2.45 -16.91 3.44
CA PRO A 67 2.02 -16.14 2.27
C PRO A 67 0.73 -15.36 2.47
N LYS A 68 0.56 -14.27 1.71
CA LYS A 68 -0.64 -13.43 1.76
C LYS A 68 -1.14 -13.10 0.37
N SER A 69 -2.40 -13.41 0.09
CA SER A 69 -3.00 -13.15 -1.22
C SER A 69 -3.54 -11.72 -1.35
N ILE A 70 -3.46 -11.18 -2.55
CA ILE A 70 -4.02 -9.90 -2.95
C ILE A 70 -4.70 -10.05 -4.32
N LEU A 71 -5.82 -9.35 -4.51
CA LEU A 71 -6.46 -9.28 -5.81
C LEU A 71 -5.87 -8.10 -6.60
N LEU A 72 -5.22 -8.39 -7.72
CA LEU A 72 -4.78 -7.35 -8.64
C LEU A 72 -5.94 -6.91 -9.53
N ASN A 73 -6.08 -5.60 -9.67
CA ASN A 73 -6.95 -5.00 -10.64
C ASN A 73 -6.37 -5.19 -12.05
N GLY A 74 -7.16 -5.76 -12.97
CA GLY A 74 -6.76 -5.95 -14.37
C GLY A 74 -6.87 -4.68 -15.20
N GLU A 75 -7.52 -3.63 -14.66
CA GLU A 75 -7.68 -2.34 -15.33
C GLU A 75 -7.22 -1.21 -14.40
N GLY A 76 -5.99 -0.74 -14.60
CA GLY A 76 -5.44 0.41 -13.87
C GLY A 76 -4.59 0.01 -12.67
N TRP A 77 -4.56 0.87 -11.64
CA TRP A 77 -3.66 0.71 -10.49
C TRP A 77 -4.30 -0.10 -9.37
N THR A 78 -3.54 -1.06 -8.84
CA THR A 78 -3.80 -1.77 -7.59
C THR A 78 -3.00 -1.15 -6.47
N TYR A 79 -3.62 -0.89 -5.32
CA TYR A 79 -2.92 -0.39 -4.14
C TYR A 79 -2.30 -1.58 -3.42
N LEU A 80 -0.97 -1.59 -3.34
CA LEU A 80 -0.17 -2.72 -2.92
C LEU A 80 0.43 -2.45 -1.52
N PRO A 81 0.08 -3.24 -0.50
CA PRO A 81 0.73 -3.15 0.81
C PRO A 81 2.17 -3.70 0.73
N CYS A 82 2.97 -3.43 1.76
CA CYS A 82 4.26 -4.09 1.95
C CYS A 82 4.20 -4.95 3.21
N PRO A 83 3.86 -6.25 3.11
CA PRO A 83 3.68 -7.12 4.27
C PRO A 83 5.01 -7.64 4.86
N TYR A 84 6.15 -7.32 4.24
CA TYR A 84 7.47 -7.76 4.67
C TYR A 84 7.93 -7.04 5.94
N HIS A 85 8.78 -7.73 6.73
CA HIS A 85 9.34 -7.17 7.96
C HIS A 85 10.70 -6.50 7.73
N THR A 86 11.33 -6.79 6.59
CA THR A 86 12.58 -6.19 6.14
C THR A 86 12.47 -5.78 4.67
N GLY A 87 13.33 -4.86 4.24
CA GLY A 87 13.40 -4.45 2.84
C GLY A 87 13.74 -5.62 1.92
N ARG A 88 13.10 -5.68 0.75
CA ARG A 88 13.32 -6.73 -0.26
C ARG A 88 13.52 -6.14 -1.64
N GLY A 89 14.47 -6.68 -2.40
CA GLY A 89 14.70 -6.29 -3.79
C GLY A 89 13.45 -6.50 -4.65
N LEU A 90 13.15 -5.55 -5.51
CA LEU A 90 11.92 -5.50 -6.29
C LEU A 90 11.67 -6.78 -7.11
N GLN A 91 12.75 -7.41 -7.57
CA GLN A 91 12.73 -8.61 -8.40
C GLN A 91 12.08 -9.83 -7.72
N VAL A 92 12.06 -9.86 -6.38
CA VAL A 92 11.51 -10.98 -5.59
C VAL A 92 10.41 -10.55 -4.63
N ALA A 93 10.17 -9.24 -4.48
CA ALA A 93 9.25 -8.69 -3.49
C ALA A 93 7.82 -8.49 -4.02
N LEU A 94 7.62 -8.50 -5.34
CA LEU A 94 6.28 -8.38 -5.90
C LEU A 94 5.50 -9.69 -5.78
N PRO A 95 4.16 -9.64 -5.69
CA PRO A 95 3.33 -10.83 -5.62
C PRO A 95 3.58 -11.81 -6.78
N THR A 96 3.67 -13.09 -6.46
CA THR A 96 3.70 -14.20 -7.41
C THR A 96 2.29 -14.56 -7.89
N GLY A 97 2.18 -15.50 -8.83
CA GLY A 97 0.88 -15.91 -9.42
C GLY A 97 0.39 -14.99 -10.54
N VAL A 98 1.21 -14.03 -10.94
CA VAL A 98 0.94 -13.07 -12.01
C VAL A 98 2.10 -13.08 -12.99
N SER A 99 1.78 -13.12 -14.28
CA SER A 99 2.76 -12.97 -15.35
C SER A 99 2.86 -11.50 -15.74
N PHE A 100 3.95 -10.85 -15.35
CA PHE A 100 4.20 -9.46 -15.75
C PHE A 100 4.45 -9.36 -17.26
N MET A 101 3.92 -8.30 -17.86
CA MET A 101 4.04 -7.98 -19.27
C MET A 101 4.87 -6.72 -19.48
N ASP A 102 5.33 -6.52 -20.71
CA ASP A 102 6.02 -5.29 -21.08
C ASP A 102 5.19 -4.07 -20.67
N GLU A 103 5.89 -3.07 -20.13
CA GLU A 103 5.33 -1.80 -19.67
C GLU A 103 4.50 -1.88 -18.38
N ASP A 104 4.38 -3.03 -17.71
CA ASP A 104 3.84 -3.08 -16.35
C ASP A 104 4.62 -2.16 -15.42
N GLN A 105 3.93 -1.47 -14.51
CA GLN A 105 4.53 -0.41 -13.70
C GLN A 105 4.28 -0.62 -12.22
N VAL A 106 5.31 -0.36 -11.42
CA VAL A 106 5.22 -0.26 -9.97
C VAL A 106 5.80 1.05 -9.51
N LYS A 107 5.13 1.72 -8.57
CA LYS A 107 5.60 2.99 -8.02
C LYS A 107 5.32 3.13 -6.54
N SER A 108 6.16 3.90 -5.87
CA SER A 108 5.90 4.48 -4.56
C SER A 108 5.45 5.93 -4.72
N GLN A 109 5.46 6.69 -3.62
CA GLN A 109 5.25 8.14 -3.65
C GLN A 109 6.37 8.89 -4.41
N PHE A 110 7.59 8.34 -4.46
CA PHE A 110 8.77 9.08 -4.93
C PHE A 110 9.51 8.43 -6.10
N VAL A 111 9.39 7.11 -6.26
CA VAL A 111 10.17 6.34 -7.24
C VAL A 111 9.29 5.33 -7.96
N PHE A 112 9.75 4.84 -9.11
CA PHE A 112 9.01 3.89 -9.93
C PHE A 112 9.94 2.91 -10.64
N ALA A 113 9.36 1.83 -11.15
CA ALA A 113 9.99 0.89 -12.06
C ALA A 113 8.98 0.37 -13.10
N THR A 114 9.50 0.00 -14.26
CA THR A 114 8.77 -0.56 -15.39
C THR A 114 9.33 -1.95 -15.69
N PHE A 115 8.46 -2.91 -15.99
CA PHE A 115 8.86 -4.26 -16.38
C PHE A 115 9.14 -4.33 -17.88
N TYR A 116 10.24 -5.01 -18.23
CA TYR A 116 10.62 -5.34 -19.59
C TYR A 116 10.82 -6.85 -19.71
N VAL A 117 10.07 -7.50 -20.59
CA VAL A 117 10.10 -8.94 -20.86
C VAL A 117 11.50 -9.36 -21.26
N GLY A 118 12.00 -10.43 -20.63
CA GLY A 118 13.36 -10.93 -20.83
C GLY A 118 14.45 -10.20 -20.03
N TRP A 119 14.14 -9.06 -19.40
CA TRP A 119 15.12 -8.28 -18.62
C TRP A 119 14.70 -8.06 -17.16
N GLY A 120 13.41 -7.95 -16.87
CA GLY A 120 12.87 -7.70 -15.52
C GLY A 120 12.52 -6.24 -15.26
N TRP A 121 12.53 -5.84 -13.99
CA TRP A 121 12.14 -4.49 -13.54
C TRP A 121 13.29 -3.48 -13.64
N PHE A 122 13.02 -2.32 -14.26
CA PHE A 122 13.96 -1.21 -14.42
C PHE A 122 13.38 0.10 -13.92
N GLY A 123 14.16 0.86 -13.15
CA GLY A 123 13.77 2.19 -12.68
C GLY A 123 14.51 2.59 -11.41
N THR A 124 14.00 3.61 -10.74
CA THR A 124 14.55 4.12 -9.47
C THR A 124 14.00 3.38 -8.25
N LEU A 125 12.89 2.65 -8.40
CA LEU A 125 12.39 1.76 -7.36
C LEU A 125 13.10 0.41 -7.46
N THR A 126 14.00 0.14 -6.51
CA THR A 126 14.81 -1.09 -6.49
C THR A 126 14.40 -2.07 -5.40
N ASP A 127 13.59 -1.63 -4.44
CA ASP A 127 13.24 -2.39 -3.25
C ASP A 127 11.88 -1.96 -2.67
N LEU A 128 11.17 -2.93 -2.08
CA LEU A 128 9.99 -2.69 -1.25
C LEU A 128 10.41 -2.60 0.21
N GLN A 129 10.01 -1.53 0.90
CA GLN A 129 10.37 -1.24 2.29
C GLN A 129 9.14 -1.36 3.20
N PRO A 130 9.27 -1.97 4.39
CA PRO A 130 8.22 -1.98 5.39
C PRO A 130 7.78 -0.54 5.73
N GLY A 131 6.47 -0.34 5.90
CA GLY A 131 5.90 0.99 6.19
C GLY A 131 5.69 1.89 4.97
N ALA A 132 6.19 1.50 3.79
CA ALA A 132 5.85 2.15 2.53
C ALA A 132 4.65 1.48 1.86
N GLY A 133 3.94 2.24 1.02
CA GLY A 133 2.86 1.75 0.17
C GLY A 133 3.23 1.92 -1.30
N TYR A 134 2.72 1.00 -2.12
CA TYR A 134 3.04 0.94 -3.55
C TYR A 134 1.76 0.90 -4.38
N MET A 135 1.89 1.24 -5.66
CA MET A 135 0.84 1.04 -6.65
C MET A 135 1.41 0.20 -7.78
N LEU A 136 0.69 -0.86 -8.16
CA LEU A 136 1.05 -1.77 -9.23
C LEU A 136 0.00 -1.69 -10.34
N LYS A 137 0.43 -1.45 -11.57
CA LYS A 137 -0.40 -1.50 -12.77
C LYS A 137 0.08 -2.66 -13.62
N VAL A 138 -0.81 -3.61 -13.88
CA VAL A 138 -0.58 -4.74 -14.78
C VAL A 138 -1.46 -4.57 -16.02
N HIS A 139 -0.90 -4.86 -17.20
CA HIS A 139 -1.61 -4.84 -18.47
C HIS A 139 -2.25 -6.20 -18.81
N GLY A 140 -1.82 -7.27 -18.15
CA GLY A 140 -2.46 -8.58 -18.24
C GLY A 140 -3.77 -8.66 -17.44
N TYR A 141 -4.43 -9.82 -17.50
CA TYR A 141 -5.60 -10.09 -16.65
C TYR A 141 -5.20 -9.98 -15.18
N GLY A 142 -5.83 -9.05 -14.47
CA GLY A 142 -5.77 -8.99 -13.02
C GLY A 142 -6.30 -10.30 -12.43
N GLY A 143 -5.74 -10.70 -11.29
CA GLY A 143 -6.04 -11.99 -10.69
C GLY A 143 -5.55 -12.09 -9.26
N LEU A 144 -5.72 -13.27 -8.69
CA LEU A 144 -5.22 -13.58 -7.36
C LEU A 144 -3.70 -13.73 -7.42
N ALA A 145 -3.01 -12.82 -6.74
CA ALA A 145 -1.56 -12.83 -6.59
C ALA A 145 -1.19 -13.10 -5.14
N THR A 146 0.03 -13.55 -4.87
CA THR A 146 0.45 -13.92 -3.52
C THR A 146 1.81 -13.34 -3.17
N PHE A 147 1.88 -12.61 -2.06
CA PHE A 147 3.15 -12.30 -1.42
C PHE A 147 3.71 -13.54 -0.77
N GLU A 148 4.90 -13.94 -1.17
CA GLU A 148 5.61 -15.12 -0.65
C GLU A 148 6.56 -14.78 0.50
N ILE A 149 6.98 -15.82 1.21
CA ILE A 149 7.91 -15.75 2.36
C ILE A 149 9.26 -15.16 1.98
#